data_AF-A0A2L0GGH6-F1
#
_entry.id   AF-A0A2L0GGH6-F1
#
_cell.length_a   1.000
_cell.length_b   1.000
_cell.length_c   1.000
_cell.angle_alpha   90.00
_cell.angle_beta   90.00
_cell.angle_gamma   90.00
#
_symmetry.space_group_name_H-M   'P 1'
#
loop_
_entity.id
_entity.type
_entity.pdbx_description
1 polymer ?
#
loop_
_entity_poly.entity_id
_entity_poly.type
_entity_poly.pdbx_seq_one_letter_code
_entity_poly.pdbx_strand_id
1 'polypeptide(L)'
;MPTGDAAEGVEPYKLSRRGKLWSWTSQGFLPKEPYEGPGSGPGEGPPDFQPFLLGYVELPGEVIVESRIVDARLEDLHLGMDLEFCIVPFNARYDTFAFRPLAASESKAA
;
A
#
# COMPACT_ATOMS: atom_id res chain seq x y z
N MET A 1 4.05 -17.88 -6.62
CA MET A 1 4.38 -17.96 -8.05
C MET A 1 3.45 -18.97 -8.70
N PRO A 2 2.91 -18.71 -9.90
CA PRO A 2 2.15 -19.72 -10.62
C PRO A 2 3.02 -20.96 -10.84
N THR A 3 2.39 -22.13 -10.89
CA THR A 3 3.02 -23.45 -11.05
C THR A 3 2.25 -24.26 -12.09
N GLY A 4 2.91 -25.26 -12.71
CA GLY A 4 2.31 -26.07 -13.77
C GLY A 4 2.15 -25.28 -15.07
N ASP A 5 1.17 -25.64 -15.89
CA ASP A 5 0.93 -25.06 -17.23
C ASP A 5 0.75 -23.53 -17.18
N ALA A 6 0.24 -22.97 -16.08
CA ALA A 6 0.08 -21.53 -15.88
C ALA A 6 1.41 -20.77 -15.71
N ALA A 7 2.51 -21.48 -15.46
CA ALA A 7 3.86 -20.90 -15.41
C ALA A 7 4.60 -21.06 -16.75
N GLU A 8 4.03 -21.76 -17.73
CA GLU A 8 4.68 -21.95 -19.03
C GLU A 8 4.73 -20.62 -19.79
N GLY A 9 5.91 -20.27 -20.28
CA GLY A 9 6.13 -19.06 -21.08
C GLY A 9 6.10 -17.74 -20.31
N VAL A 10 6.09 -17.76 -18.97
CA VAL A 10 6.22 -16.55 -18.14
C VAL A 10 7.41 -16.65 -17.20
N GLU A 11 8.09 -15.53 -16.99
CA GLU A 11 9.19 -15.42 -16.05
C GLU A 11 8.89 -14.41 -14.94
N PRO A 12 9.43 -14.60 -13.72
CA PRO A 12 9.24 -13.65 -12.63
C PRO A 12 9.86 -12.30 -12.97
N TYR A 13 9.08 -11.22 -12.84
CA TYR A 13 9.54 -9.85 -13.05
C TYR A 13 9.61 -9.10 -11.72
N LYS A 14 10.78 -8.55 -11.38
CA LYS A 14 10.97 -7.74 -10.17
C LYS A 14 10.59 -6.30 -10.47
N LEU A 15 9.44 -5.89 -9.95
CA LEU A 15 8.95 -4.52 -10.07
C LEU A 15 9.84 -3.50 -9.35
N SER A 16 9.81 -2.26 -9.83
CA SER A 16 10.39 -1.12 -9.14
C SER A 16 9.83 -0.98 -7.72
N ARG A 17 10.69 -0.54 -6.82
CA ARG A 17 10.34 -0.23 -5.43
C ARG A 17 9.95 1.24 -5.23
N ARG A 18 9.93 2.03 -6.30
CA ARG A 18 9.65 3.47 -6.27
C ARG A 18 8.66 3.79 -7.38
N GLY A 19 7.69 4.62 -7.05
CA GLY A 19 6.63 5.02 -7.97
C GLY A 19 6.08 6.39 -7.64
N LYS A 20 5.06 6.78 -8.40
CA LYS A 20 4.36 8.05 -8.25
C LYS A 20 2.91 7.82 -7.87
N LEU A 21 2.39 8.60 -6.95
CA LEU A 21 0.97 8.53 -6.61
C LEU A 21 0.12 8.99 -7.79
N TRP A 22 -0.61 8.06 -8.40
CA TRP A 22 -1.48 8.31 -9.54
C TRP A 22 -2.89 8.74 -9.11
N SER A 23 -3.42 8.14 -8.05
CA SER A 23 -4.69 8.53 -7.41
C SER A 23 -4.77 7.92 -6.01
N TRP A 24 -5.71 8.37 -5.17
CA TRP A 24 -5.91 7.81 -3.83
C TRP A 24 -7.38 7.89 -3.39
N THR A 25 -7.68 7.12 -2.34
CA THR A 25 -8.92 7.19 -1.58
C THR A 25 -8.65 6.87 -0.11
N SER A 26 -9.64 7.08 0.74
CA SER A 26 -9.61 6.64 2.14
C SER A 26 -10.68 5.59 2.39
N GLN A 27 -10.31 4.48 3.02
CA GLN A 27 -11.25 3.49 3.52
C GLN A 27 -11.82 3.98 4.86
N GLY A 28 -12.96 4.66 4.81
CA GLY A 28 -13.58 5.29 5.99
C GLY A 28 -14.40 4.35 6.88
N PHE A 29 -14.61 3.11 6.46
CA PHE A 29 -15.43 2.12 7.18
C PHE A 29 -14.74 0.76 7.18
N LEU A 30 -15.03 -0.05 8.20
CA LEU A 30 -14.50 -1.42 8.30
C LEU A 30 -14.94 -2.25 7.07
N PRO A 31 -14.01 -2.94 6.37
CA PRO A 31 -14.38 -3.85 5.30
C PRO A 31 -15.34 -4.96 5.76
N LYS A 32 -16.15 -5.47 4.83
CA LYS A 32 -17.11 -6.53 5.13
C LYS A 32 -16.40 -7.83 5.51
N GLU A 33 -16.99 -8.58 6.44
CA GLU A 33 -16.56 -9.94 6.76
C GLU A 33 -16.57 -10.88 5.54
N PRO A 34 -15.58 -11.79 5.39
CA PRO A 34 -14.43 -12.00 6.29
C PRO A 34 -13.28 -11.03 5.99
N TYR A 35 -13.05 -10.09 6.89
CA TYR A 35 -11.87 -9.23 6.90
C TYR A 35 -11.02 -9.65 8.09
N GLU A 36 -9.70 -9.75 7.92
CA GLU A 36 -8.76 -10.21 8.96
C GLU A 36 -7.71 -9.14 9.30
N GLY A 37 -7.93 -7.90 8.85
CA GLY A 37 -7.02 -6.77 9.09
C GLY A 37 -7.39 -5.97 10.33
N PRO A 38 -6.76 -4.79 10.54
CA PRO A 38 -7.00 -3.98 11.72
C PRO A 38 -8.48 -3.66 11.92
N GLY A 39 -9.01 -3.97 13.11
CA GLY A 39 -10.42 -3.77 13.45
C GLY A 39 -11.33 -4.99 13.23
N SER A 40 -10.76 -6.18 13.00
CA SER A 40 -11.54 -7.41 12.73
C SER A 40 -11.49 -8.48 13.85
N GLY A 41 -10.80 -8.22 14.96
CA GLY A 41 -10.68 -9.15 16.09
C GLY A 41 -11.85 -9.11 17.09
N PRO A 42 -12.00 -10.15 17.95
CA PRO A 42 -12.90 -10.10 19.11
C PRO A 42 -12.52 -8.96 20.04
N GLY A 43 -13.36 -7.92 20.12
CA GLY A 43 -13.07 -6.68 20.86
C GLY A 43 -12.48 -5.56 20.01
N GLU A 44 -12.02 -5.84 18.78
CA GLU A 44 -11.52 -4.84 17.81
C GLU A 44 -12.57 -4.44 16.77
N GLY A 45 -13.79 -5.01 16.83
CA GLY A 45 -14.95 -4.54 16.05
C GLY A 45 -15.29 -3.06 16.35
N PRO A 46 -16.37 -2.48 15.78
CA PRO A 46 -16.55 -1.06 15.42
C PRO A 46 -15.90 0.07 16.26
N PRO A 47 -15.75 0.02 17.60
CA PRO A 47 -14.96 1.01 18.35
C PRO A 47 -13.51 1.26 17.87
N ASP A 48 -12.76 0.25 17.39
CA ASP A 48 -11.30 0.39 17.17
C ASP A 48 -10.86 0.46 15.71
N PHE A 49 -11.80 0.51 14.75
CA PHE A 49 -11.44 0.67 13.33
C PHE A 49 -10.87 2.07 13.07
N GLN A 50 -9.63 2.11 12.61
CA GLN A 50 -8.99 3.35 12.14
C GLN A 50 -9.03 3.41 10.60
N PRO A 51 -9.63 4.47 10.01
CA PRO A 51 -9.55 4.72 8.59
C PRO A 51 -8.11 4.73 8.09
N PHE A 52 -7.90 4.16 6.91
CA PHE A 52 -6.59 4.08 6.26
C PHE A 52 -6.65 4.56 4.82
N LEU A 53 -5.48 4.94 4.29
CA LEU A 53 -5.33 5.45 2.94
C LEU A 53 -5.04 4.29 1.98
N LEU A 54 -5.65 4.37 0.79
CA LEU A 54 -5.36 3.51 -0.35
C LEU A 54 -4.84 4.38 -1.50
N GLY A 55 -3.74 3.96 -2.09
CA GLY A 55 -3.09 4.62 -3.21
C GLY A 55 -3.03 3.72 -4.42
N TYR A 56 -3.21 4.33 -5.58
CA TYR A 56 -2.83 3.78 -6.87
C TYR A 56 -1.46 4.34 -7.21
N VAL A 57 -0.42 3.50 -7.15
CA VAL A 57 0.98 3.90 -7.34
C VAL A 57 1.44 3.47 -8.72
N GLU A 58 1.68 4.44 -9.59
CA GLU A 58 2.28 4.19 -10.90
C GLU A 58 3.76 3.86 -10.72
N LEU A 59 4.15 2.68 -11.19
CA LEU A 59 5.54 2.29 -11.40
C LEU A 59 5.86 2.56 -12.89
N PRO A 60 6.67 3.59 -13.21
CA PRO A 60 6.82 4.06 -14.59
C PRO A 60 7.29 2.96 -15.55
N GLY A 61 6.53 2.74 -16.63
CA GLY A 61 6.81 1.71 -17.63
C GLY A 61 6.50 0.28 -17.18
N GLU A 62 5.94 0.10 -15.98
CA GLU A 62 5.57 -1.19 -15.41
C GLU A 62 4.04 -1.27 -15.24
N VAL A 63 3.54 -1.08 -14.02
CA VAL A 63 2.12 -1.25 -13.65
C VAL A 63 1.68 -0.15 -12.69
N ILE A 64 0.36 0.00 -12.50
CA ILE A 64 -0.20 0.75 -11.38
C ILE A 64 -0.59 -0.24 -10.28
N VAL A 65 -0.03 -0.07 -9.09
CA VAL A 65 -0.28 -0.93 -7.93
C VAL A 65 -1.29 -0.26 -7.02
N GLU A 66 -2.43 -0.90 -6.77
CA GLU A 66 -3.33 -0.53 -5.67
C GLU A 66 -2.77 -1.07 -4.35
N SER A 67 -2.52 -0.18 -3.38
CA SER A 67 -1.89 -0.56 -2.12
C SER A 67 -2.24 0.40 -0.99
N ARG A 68 -1.97 0.02 0.26
CA ARG A 68 -2.07 0.94 1.40
C ARG A 68 -1.00 2.03 1.29
N ILE A 69 -1.38 3.25 1.66
CA ILE A 69 -0.41 4.30 1.97
C ILE A 69 -0.26 4.38 3.49
N VAL A 70 0.99 4.34 3.96
CA VAL A 70 1.36 4.46 5.38
C VAL A 70 2.28 5.66 5.57
N ASP A 71 2.48 6.07 6.84
CA ASP A 71 3.36 7.19 7.21
C ASP A 71 2.97 8.52 6.53
N ALA A 72 1.67 8.70 6.25
CA ALA A 72 1.08 9.90 5.66
C ALA A 72 -0.33 10.13 6.18
N ARG A 73 -0.78 11.39 6.14
CA ARG A 73 -2.18 11.78 6.32
C ARG A 73 -2.79 12.16 4.98
N LEU A 74 -4.12 12.25 4.93
CA LEU A 74 -4.84 12.54 3.69
C LEU A 74 -4.41 13.88 3.07
N GLU A 75 -4.19 14.89 3.91
CA GLU A 75 -3.75 16.23 3.51
C GLU A 75 -2.30 16.30 2.98
N ASP A 76 -1.49 15.27 3.24
CA ASP A 76 -0.12 15.20 2.75
C ASP A 76 -0.08 14.67 1.29
N LEU A 77 -1.18 14.05 0.81
CA LEU A 77 -1.23 13.40 -0.50
C LEU A 77 -1.49 14.39 -1.64
N HIS A 78 -0.72 14.25 -2.71
CA HIS A 78 -0.94 14.97 -3.95
C HIS A 78 -0.54 14.12 -5.16
N LEU A 79 -1.13 14.43 -6.32
CA LEU A 79 -0.80 13.74 -7.57
C LEU A 79 0.69 13.84 -7.88
N GLY A 80 1.27 12.74 -8.33
CA GLY A 80 2.67 12.65 -8.74
C GLY A 80 3.70 12.60 -7.60
N MET A 81 3.28 12.59 -6.32
CA MET A 81 4.22 12.48 -5.19
C MET A 81 5.02 11.18 -5.26
N ASP A 82 6.30 11.25 -4.91
CA ASP A 82 7.16 10.07 -4.90
C ASP A 82 6.87 9.20 -3.69
N LEU A 83 6.66 7.91 -3.95
CA LEU A 83 6.40 6.90 -2.94
C LEU A 83 7.45 5.78 -3.04
N GLU A 84 7.75 5.15 -1.91
CA GLU A 84 8.59 3.97 -1.86
C GLU A 84 7.88 2.78 -1.21
N PHE A 85 8.16 1.60 -1.76
CA PHE A 85 7.65 0.32 -1.27
C PHE A 85 8.19 0.02 0.13
N CYS A 86 7.32 -0.53 0.96
CA CYS A 86 7.67 -1.09 2.24
C CYS A 86 6.83 -2.34 2.57
N ILE A 87 7.28 -3.08 3.57
CA ILE A 87 6.52 -4.14 4.21
C ILE A 87 6.08 -3.63 5.57
N VAL A 88 4.80 -3.82 5.90
CA VAL A 88 4.20 -3.43 7.17
C VAL A 88 3.37 -4.58 7.74
N PRO A 89 3.18 -4.63 9.07
CA PRO A 89 2.25 -5.59 9.66
C PRO A 89 0.84 -5.39 9.09
N PHE A 90 0.20 -6.49 8.70
CA PHE A 90 -1.23 -6.53 8.41
C PHE A 90 -2.03 -6.85 9.67
N ASN A 91 -1.61 -7.86 10.40
CA ASN A 91 -2.12 -8.23 11.73
C ASN A 91 -1.02 -8.93 12.54
N ALA A 92 -1.36 -9.56 13.67
CA ALA A 92 -0.38 -10.24 14.53
C ALA A 92 0.33 -11.44 13.87
N ARG A 93 -0.16 -11.94 12.73
CA ARG A 93 0.35 -13.14 12.04
C ARG A 93 0.94 -12.86 10.67
N TYR A 94 0.45 -11.83 9.98
CA TYR A 94 0.76 -11.57 8.58
C TYR A 94 1.32 -10.17 8.38
N ASP A 95 2.23 -10.06 7.44
CA ASP A 95 2.68 -8.80 6.86
C ASP A 95 2.00 -8.56 5.51
N THR A 96 1.98 -7.30 5.08
CA THR A 96 1.54 -6.90 3.74
C THR A 96 2.47 -5.86 3.14
N PHE A 97 2.38 -5.69 1.83
CA PHE A 97 3.06 -4.60 1.13
C PHE A 97 2.26 -3.31 1.24
N ALA A 98 2.99 -2.20 1.32
CA ALA A 98 2.45 -0.84 1.34
C ALA A 98 3.42 0.12 0.65
N PHE A 99 2.98 1.36 0.46
CA PHE A 99 3.83 2.46 0.03
C PHE A 99 3.80 3.58 1.07
N ARG A 100 4.92 4.30 1.20
CA ARG A 100 5.03 5.49 2.06
C ARG A 100 5.59 6.65 1.25
N PRO A 101 5.34 7.92 1.64
CA PRO A 101 6.07 9.05 1.10
C PRO A 101 7.57 8.77 1.13
N LEU A 102 8.24 9.01 0.00
CA LEU A 102 9.68 8.99 0.00
C LEU A 102 10.15 10.10 0.95
N ALA A 103 10.84 9.73 2.02
CA ALA A 103 11.44 10.71 2.92
C ALA A 103 12.23 11.69 2.05
N ALA A 104 11.91 12.99 2.15
CA ALA A 104 12.76 13.99 1.55
C ALA A 104 14.17 13.73 2.10
N SER A 105 15.11 13.35 1.23
CA SER A 105 16.52 13.64 1.49
C SER A 105 16.50 15.09 1.93
N GLU A 106 16.90 15.39 3.17
CA GLU A 106 17.00 16.76 3.67
C GLU A 106 17.46 17.65 2.52
N SER A 107 16.61 18.60 2.16
CA SER A 107 16.84 19.42 0.98
C SER A 107 18.19 20.10 1.17
N LYS A 108 19.09 19.70 0.29
CA LYS A 108 20.41 20.28 0.09
C LYS A 108 20.26 21.78 -0.13
N ALA A 109 21.01 22.54 0.68
CA ALA A 109 21.33 23.96 0.54
C ALA A 109 20.23 24.99 0.86
N ALA A 110 20.42 25.66 2.00
CA ALA A 110 20.37 27.11 2.12
C ALA A 110 21.61 27.57 2.91
#